data_AF-A0A812PST0-F1
#
_entry.id   AF-A0A812PST0-F1
#
_cell.length_a   1.000
_cell.length_b   1.000
_cell.length_c   1.000
_cell.angle_alpha   90.00
_cell.angle_beta   90.00
_cell.angle_gamma   90.00
#
_symmetry.space_group_name_H-M   'P 1'
#
loop_
_entity.id
_entity.type
_entity.pdbx_description
1 polymer ?
#
loop_
_entity_poly.entity_id
_entity_poly.type
_entity_poly.pdbx_seq_one_letter_code
_entity_poly.pdbx_strand_id
1 'polypeptide(L)'
;MFLQLGSMSESRSPETTSSLPMGPPHGPMKTSQDNVELCRRHQLCLGEQTHLEALNKGSFGHPELCRKPCQFFHLGTCAMGRSCGYCHMPHTGSPATLDRVGRVTLRKLPAGRTLELFLPILYARAEESDLMMEAAPLLAMLAQAEAQSEATSHPAAKKSSDRDPFKEIRKTLRKMTFSELVGLLCRNCDKEAFVPQVTEELMSLRENCADRVLI
;
A
#
# COMPACT_ATOMS: atom_id res chain seq x y z
N MET A 1 -3.86 -57.54 32.45
CA MET A 1 -2.93 -56.74 33.28
C MET A 1 -3.07 -55.30 32.82
N PHE A 2 -4.03 -54.57 33.36
CA PHE A 2 -3.93 -53.65 34.52
C PHE A 2 -3.31 -52.29 34.16
N LEU A 3 -4.21 -51.28 34.10
CA LEU A 3 -4.11 -49.84 34.46
C LEU A 3 -3.09 -48.98 33.69
N GLN A 4 -3.37 -47.74 33.29
CA GLN A 4 -3.83 -46.64 34.15
C GLN A 4 -4.42 -45.48 33.31
N LEU A 5 -5.58 -44.97 33.75
CA LEU A 5 -6.18 -43.72 33.28
C LEU A 5 -5.54 -42.54 34.03
N GLY A 6 -4.98 -41.58 33.29
CA GLY A 6 -4.41 -40.35 33.83
C GLY A 6 -5.43 -39.21 33.81
N SER A 7 -5.90 -38.82 34.99
CA SER A 7 -6.69 -37.62 35.26
C SER A 7 -5.87 -36.36 35.00
N MET A 8 -6.41 -35.40 34.23
CA MET A 8 -5.90 -34.03 34.19
C MET A 8 -6.94 -33.09 34.80
N SER A 9 -6.48 -32.36 35.81
CA SER A 9 -7.21 -31.44 36.68
C SER A 9 -7.47 -30.09 36.01
N GLU A 10 -8.73 -29.67 36.01
CA GLU A 10 -9.18 -28.32 35.69
C GLU A 10 -8.65 -27.32 36.73
N SER A 11 -7.88 -26.32 36.27
CA SER A 11 -7.46 -25.17 37.06
C SER A 11 -8.21 -23.93 36.55
N ARG A 12 -9.21 -23.50 37.32
CA ARG A 12 -9.90 -22.22 37.14
C ARG A 12 -8.96 -21.08 37.54
N SER A 13 -8.72 -20.16 36.61
CA SER A 13 -8.04 -18.89 36.88
C SER A 13 -9.05 -17.80 37.29
N PRO A 14 -8.65 -16.83 38.12
CA PRO A 14 -9.53 -15.78 38.63
C PRO A 14 -9.75 -14.66 37.59
N GLU A 15 -11.00 -14.20 37.53
CA GLU A 15 -11.46 -13.09 36.70
C GLU A 15 -10.81 -11.77 37.15
N THR A 16 -10.08 -11.13 36.24
CA THR A 16 -9.49 -9.79 36.42
C THR A 16 -10.44 -8.76 35.84
N THR A 17 -11.10 -8.00 36.71
CA THR A 17 -11.94 -6.85 36.35
C THR A 17 -11.04 -5.68 35.92
N SER A 18 -10.82 -5.59 34.60
CA SER A 18 -10.12 -4.48 33.96
C SER A 18 -11.07 -3.31 33.71
N SER A 19 -10.96 -2.27 34.54
CA SER A 19 -11.63 -0.98 34.38
C SER A 19 -11.01 -0.21 33.20
N LEU A 20 -11.74 -0.12 32.09
CA LEU A 20 -11.31 0.67 30.92
C LEU A 20 -11.56 2.18 31.14
N PRO A 21 -10.63 3.06 30.73
CA PRO A 21 -10.83 4.50 30.77
C PRO A 21 -11.81 4.98 29.69
N MET A 22 -12.74 5.84 30.09
CA MET A 22 -13.66 6.55 29.20
C MET A 22 -12.87 7.40 28.19
N GLY A 23 -13.04 7.11 26.91
CA GLY A 23 -12.46 7.89 25.81
C GLY A 23 -13.05 9.30 25.69
N PRO A 24 -12.35 10.23 25.02
CA PRO A 24 -12.79 11.62 24.88
C PRO A 24 -14.03 11.76 23.98
N PRO A 25 -14.85 12.80 24.19
CA PRO A 25 -16.09 13.00 23.44
C PRO A 25 -15.82 13.30 21.96
N HIS A 26 -16.45 12.54 21.08
CA HIS A 26 -16.46 12.80 19.64
C HIS A 26 -17.26 14.07 19.33
N GLY A 27 -16.56 15.15 18.98
CA GLY A 27 -17.17 16.37 18.45
C GLY A 27 -17.70 16.20 17.02
N PRO A 28 -18.60 17.11 16.57
CA PRO A 28 -19.27 16.98 15.27
C PRO A 28 -18.29 17.08 14.10
N MET A 29 -18.41 16.13 13.15
CA MET A 29 -17.63 16.09 11.92
C MET A 29 -17.97 17.30 11.04
N LYS A 30 -16.99 18.20 10.85
CA LYS A 30 -17.09 19.36 9.95
C LYS A 30 -17.02 18.95 8.48
N THR A 31 -17.61 19.78 7.63
CA THR A 31 -17.84 19.52 6.20
C THR A 31 -16.55 19.51 5.36
N SER A 32 -16.61 18.94 4.15
CA SER A 32 -15.43 18.70 3.30
C SER A 32 -14.73 19.96 2.77
N GLN A 33 -15.40 21.11 2.75
CA GLN A 33 -14.80 22.37 2.28
C GLN A 33 -13.94 23.06 3.34
N ASP A 34 -14.31 22.95 4.62
CA ASP A 34 -13.51 23.51 5.74
C ASP A 34 -12.13 22.82 5.88
N ASN A 35 -12.03 21.55 5.46
CA ASN A 35 -10.79 20.77 5.49
C ASN A 35 -9.74 21.27 4.49
N VAL A 36 -10.14 21.89 3.38
CA VAL A 36 -9.21 22.36 2.33
C VAL A 36 -8.49 23.64 2.76
N GLU A 37 -9.20 24.54 3.45
CA GLU A 37 -8.64 25.80 3.94
C GLU A 37 -7.79 25.62 5.21
N LEU A 38 -8.16 24.66 6.07
CA LEU A 38 -7.33 24.23 7.20
C LEU A 38 -5.98 23.63 6.73
N CYS A 39 -6.00 22.89 5.62
CA CYS A 39 -4.80 22.29 5.02
C CYS A 39 -3.82 23.35 4.48
N ARG A 40 -4.31 24.43 3.86
CA ARG A 40 -3.46 25.57 3.42
C ARG A 40 -2.84 26.35 4.58
N ARG A 41 -3.56 26.51 5.69
CA ARG A 41 -3.03 27.21 6.88
C ARG A 41 -2.01 26.38 7.65
N HIS A 42 -2.14 25.05 7.67
CA HIS A 42 -1.14 24.17 8.29
C HIS A 42 0.21 24.17 7.57
N GLN A 43 0.22 24.39 6.25
CA GLN A 43 1.45 24.43 5.44
C GLN A 43 2.38 25.62 5.78
N LEU A 44 1.86 26.65 6.45
CA LEU A 44 2.63 27.82 6.92
C LEU A 44 2.96 27.77 8.43
N CYS A 45 2.42 26.79 9.17
CA CYS A 45 2.61 26.64 10.62
C CYS A 45 3.38 25.37 11.03
N LEU A 46 4.07 24.70 10.10
CA LEU A 46 5.06 23.65 10.42
C LEU A 46 6.32 24.32 10.99
N GLY A 47 6.18 25.01 12.12
CA GLY A 47 7.30 25.55 12.88
C GLY A 47 8.15 24.39 13.39
N GLU A 48 9.40 24.31 12.96
CA GLU A 48 10.52 23.57 13.55
C GLU A 48 10.18 22.23 14.24
N GLN A 49 9.22 21.47 13.71
CA GLN A 49 8.99 20.12 14.18
C GLN A 49 10.16 19.29 13.72
N THR A 50 10.88 18.75 14.70
CA THR A 50 12.21 18.18 14.49
C THR A 50 12.18 17.17 13.34
N HIS A 51 12.94 17.44 12.29
CA HIS A 51 13.13 16.56 11.13
C HIS A 51 13.46 15.11 11.54
N LEU A 52 13.98 14.90 12.76
CA LEU A 52 14.23 13.59 13.37
C LEU A 52 12.95 12.76 13.64
N GLU A 53 11.80 13.37 13.93
CA GLU A 53 10.55 12.64 14.17
C GLU A 53 9.84 12.23 12.87
N ALA A 54 10.23 12.83 11.74
CA ALA A 54 9.74 12.45 10.42
C ALA A 54 10.39 11.13 9.93
N LEU A 55 11.60 10.82 10.41
CA LEU A 55 12.33 9.59 10.07
C LEU A 55 11.81 8.39 10.88
N ASN A 56 10.78 7.74 10.33
CA ASN A 56 10.17 6.52 10.86
C ASN A 56 10.08 5.42 9.79
N LYS A 57 9.78 4.18 10.22
CA LYS A 57 9.63 3.01 9.31
C LYS A 57 8.54 3.20 8.25
N GLY A 58 7.51 3.99 8.54
CA GLY A 58 6.47 4.31 7.58
C GLY A 58 6.93 5.21 6.44
N SER A 59 8.03 5.95 6.63
CA SER A 59 8.55 6.92 5.69
C SER A 59 9.65 6.36 4.77
N PHE A 60 10.04 5.09 4.94
CA PHE A 60 11.07 4.47 4.11
C PHE A 60 10.67 4.40 2.63
N GLY A 61 11.59 4.87 1.79
CA GLY A 61 11.41 5.00 0.35
C GLY A 61 10.34 6.00 -0.08
N HIS A 62 10.05 7.03 0.70
CA HIS A 62 9.22 8.15 0.26
C HIS A 62 9.82 8.83 -1.00
N PRO A 63 9.01 9.22 -2.00
CA PRO A 63 7.54 9.13 -2.07
C PRO A 63 6.99 7.84 -2.69
N GLU A 64 7.83 7.02 -3.33
CA GLU A 64 7.38 5.93 -4.19
C GLU A 64 6.97 4.65 -3.44
N LEU A 65 7.65 4.38 -2.34
CA LEU A 65 7.52 3.14 -1.57
C LEU A 65 6.95 3.37 -0.17
N CYS A 66 6.88 4.61 0.31
CA CYS A 66 6.44 4.87 1.67
C CYS A 66 5.03 4.32 1.95
N ARG A 67 4.73 4.15 3.23
CA ARG A 67 3.39 3.75 3.68
C ARG A 67 2.43 4.94 3.55
N LYS A 68 1.15 4.69 3.83
CA LYS A 68 0.13 5.75 3.84
C LYS A 68 0.54 6.92 4.76
N PRO A 69 0.15 8.16 4.41
CA PRO A 69 0.41 9.33 5.25
C PRO A 69 -0.23 9.17 6.64
N CYS A 70 0.51 9.57 7.67
CA CYS A 70 0.03 9.62 9.04
C CYS A 70 -0.95 10.77 9.21
N GLN A 71 -2.22 10.46 9.45
CA GLN A 71 -3.25 11.49 9.64
C GLN A 71 -2.97 12.35 10.89
N PHE A 72 -2.47 11.75 11.97
CA PHE A 72 -2.16 12.48 13.20
C PHE A 72 -0.98 13.44 13.03
N PHE A 73 0.08 13.02 12.34
CA PHE A 73 1.22 13.88 12.04
C PHE A 73 0.79 15.05 11.14
N HIS A 74 -0.02 14.78 10.12
CA HIS A 74 -0.56 15.81 9.24
C HIS A 74 -1.42 16.86 9.98
N LEU A 75 -2.12 16.46 11.04
CA LEU A 75 -2.91 17.35 11.89
C LEU A 75 -2.09 18.08 12.95
N GLY A 76 -0.79 17.79 13.08
CA GLY A 76 0.12 18.54 13.94
C GLY A 76 1.15 17.67 14.64
N THR A 77 0.76 16.59 15.33
CA THR A 77 1.73 15.77 16.09
C THR A 77 1.26 14.33 16.18
N CYS A 78 2.18 13.38 15.97
CA CYS A 78 1.92 11.97 16.15
C CYS A 78 2.51 11.49 17.48
N ALA A 79 1.66 11.00 18.40
CA ALA A 79 2.10 10.48 19.69
C ALA A 79 3.01 9.25 19.60
N MET A 80 3.03 8.55 18.45
CA MET A 80 3.89 7.39 18.23
C MET A 80 5.32 7.79 17.81
N GLY A 81 5.53 9.04 17.35
CA GLY A 81 6.83 9.52 16.89
C GLY A 81 7.50 8.56 15.90
N ARG A 82 8.73 8.14 16.20
CA ARG A 82 9.55 7.25 15.35
C ARG A 82 9.06 5.80 15.26
N SER A 83 8.18 5.37 16.18
CA SER A 83 7.58 4.03 16.13
C SER A 83 6.34 3.97 15.23
N CYS A 84 5.87 5.12 14.73
CA CYS A 84 4.72 5.20 13.84
C CYS A 84 4.97 4.37 12.57
N GLY A 85 4.00 3.50 12.24
CA GLY A 85 4.01 2.71 11.01
C GLY A 85 3.47 3.44 9.78
N TYR A 86 3.17 4.75 9.88
CA TYR A 86 2.66 5.59 8.80
C TYR A 86 3.69 6.66 8.44
N CYS A 87 3.67 7.10 7.18
CA CYS A 87 4.63 8.06 6.67
C CYS A 87 4.38 9.46 7.28
N HIS A 88 5.44 10.10 7.78
CA HIS A 88 5.38 11.46 8.32
C HIS A 88 5.84 12.52 7.31
N MET A 89 6.40 12.11 6.16
CA MET A 89 6.85 13.04 5.13
C MET A 89 5.66 13.75 4.45
N PRO A 90 5.85 14.98 3.95
CA PRO A 90 4.83 15.68 3.19
C PRO A 90 4.46 14.91 1.92
N HIS A 91 3.16 14.65 1.70
CA HIS A 91 2.70 14.06 0.44
C HIS A 91 2.05 15.15 -0.39
N THR A 92 2.68 15.47 -1.53
CA THR A 92 2.14 16.46 -2.45
C THR A 92 1.16 15.80 -3.41
N GLY A 93 -0.11 16.19 -3.33
CA GLY A 93 -1.12 15.80 -4.31
C GLY A 93 -2.18 14.83 -3.78
N SER A 94 -3.31 14.81 -4.49
CA SER A 94 -4.35 13.81 -4.24
C SER A 94 -3.92 12.46 -4.83
N PRO A 95 -4.06 11.35 -4.09
CA PRO A 95 -3.78 10.02 -4.62
C PRO A 95 -4.52 9.80 -5.93
N ALA A 96 -3.83 9.28 -6.95
CA ALA A 96 -4.48 8.93 -8.19
C ALA A 96 -5.46 7.79 -7.93
N THR A 97 -6.77 8.04 -8.10
CA THR A 97 -7.79 7.01 -7.91
C THR A 97 -8.40 6.62 -9.25
N LEU A 98 -8.49 5.31 -9.52
CA LEU A 98 -9.33 4.80 -10.59
C LEU A 98 -10.78 5.16 -10.31
N ASP A 99 -11.53 5.55 -11.34
CA ASP A 99 -12.96 5.80 -11.26
C ASP A 99 -13.74 4.50 -11.03
N ARG A 100 -15.07 4.61 -10.88
CA ARG A 100 -15.93 3.43 -10.64
C ARG A 100 -15.79 2.41 -11.77
N VAL A 101 -15.77 2.88 -13.03
CA VAL A 101 -15.70 2.02 -14.21
C VAL A 101 -14.36 1.29 -14.25
N GLY A 102 -13.23 2.01 -14.13
CA GLY A 102 -11.90 1.44 -14.12
C GLY A 102 -11.69 0.40 -13.03
N ARG A 103 -12.23 0.63 -11.82
CA ARG A 103 -12.16 -0.35 -10.71
C ARG A 103 -12.98 -1.61 -10.97
N VAL A 104 -14.12 -1.50 -11.64
CA VAL A 104 -14.96 -2.66 -12.00
C VAL A 104 -14.31 -3.44 -13.15
N THR A 105 -13.81 -2.73 -14.16
CA THR A 105 -13.08 -3.34 -15.28
C THR A 105 -11.85 -4.10 -14.79
N LEU A 106 -11.02 -3.47 -13.95
CA LEU A 106 -9.80 -4.10 -13.43
C LEU A 106 -10.08 -5.37 -12.62
N ARG A 107 -11.11 -5.35 -11.76
CA ARG A 107 -11.53 -6.53 -10.97
C ARG A 107 -12.04 -7.71 -11.80
N LYS A 108 -12.47 -7.46 -13.04
CA LYS A 108 -12.93 -8.51 -13.96
C LYS A 108 -11.81 -9.10 -14.80
N LEU A 109 -10.61 -8.52 -14.77
CA LEU A 109 -9.48 -9.03 -15.54
C LEU A 109 -8.92 -10.30 -14.91
N PRO A 110 -8.61 -11.33 -15.71
CA PRO A 110 -7.80 -12.44 -15.26
C PRO A 110 -6.43 -11.96 -14.77
N ALA A 111 -5.87 -12.63 -13.76
CA ALA A 111 -4.61 -12.25 -13.13
C ALA A 111 -3.47 -12.05 -14.15
N GLY A 112 -3.37 -12.90 -15.18
CA GLY A 112 -2.37 -12.76 -16.25
C GLY A 112 -2.50 -11.45 -17.04
N ARG A 113 -3.72 -11.07 -17.43
CA ARG A 113 -3.98 -9.79 -18.12
C ARG A 113 -3.78 -8.58 -17.21
N THR A 114 -4.04 -8.74 -15.90
CA THR A 114 -3.71 -7.72 -14.90
C THR A 114 -2.19 -7.51 -14.80
N LEU A 115 -1.40 -8.59 -14.77
CA LEU A 115 0.06 -8.51 -14.75
C LEU A 115 0.62 -7.87 -16.03
N GLU A 116 0.17 -8.32 -17.19
CA GLU A 116 0.53 -7.73 -18.49
C GLU A 116 0.25 -6.22 -18.54
N LEU A 117 -0.86 -5.78 -17.93
CA LEU A 117 -1.22 -4.36 -17.86
C LEU A 117 -0.30 -3.56 -16.92
N PHE A 118 0.11 -4.15 -15.79
CA PHE A 118 0.84 -3.46 -14.73
C PHE A 118 2.36 -3.48 -14.94
N LEU A 119 2.93 -4.58 -15.43
CA LEU A 119 4.37 -4.79 -15.54
C LEU A 119 5.08 -3.66 -16.29
N PRO A 120 4.65 -3.26 -17.51
CA PRO A 120 5.31 -2.16 -18.23
C PRO A 120 5.28 -0.83 -17.47
N ILE A 121 4.25 -0.60 -16.66
CA ILE A 121 4.09 0.63 -15.86
C ILE A 121 5.00 0.57 -14.62
N LEU A 122 5.10 -0.60 -13.99
CA LEU A 122 5.99 -0.83 -12.85
C LEU A 122 7.46 -0.69 -13.24
N TYR A 123 7.88 -1.25 -14.39
CA TYR A 123 9.23 -1.06 -14.92
C TYR A 123 9.53 0.42 -15.20
N ALA A 124 8.64 1.10 -15.93
CA ALA A 124 8.81 2.52 -16.21
C ALA A 124 8.90 3.35 -14.92
N ARG A 125 8.08 3.05 -13.91
CA ARG A 125 8.14 3.78 -12.64
C ARG A 125 9.41 3.48 -11.84
N ALA A 126 9.86 2.22 -11.81
CA ALA A 126 11.11 1.88 -11.16
C ALA A 126 12.31 2.59 -11.81
N GLU A 127 12.30 2.73 -13.14
CA GLU A 127 13.31 3.51 -13.87
C GLU A 127 13.20 5.02 -13.58
N GLU A 128 12.00 5.60 -13.70
CA GLU A 128 11.73 7.03 -13.42
C GLU A 128 12.12 7.46 -11.99
N SER A 129 12.18 6.51 -11.06
CA SER A 129 12.42 6.77 -9.63
C SER A 129 13.76 6.23 -9.13
N ASP A 130 14.65 5.80 -10.03
CA ASP A 130 15.95 5.20 -9.68
C ASP A 130 15.85 3.98 -8.73
N LEU A 131 14.76 3.21 -8.81
CA LEU A 131 14.49 2.02 -8.01
C LEU A 131 14.79 0.71 -8.74
N MET A 132 15.30 0.76 -9.97
CA MET A 132 15.44 -0.46 -10.79
C MET A 132 16.29 -1.55 -10.14
N MET A 133 17.39 -1.19 -9.48
CA MET A 133 18.26 -2.18 -8.85
C MET A 133 17.59 -2.85 -7.66
N GLU A 134 16.95 -2.06 -6.80
CA GLU A 134 16.31 -2.54 -5.58
C GLU A 134 15.01 -3.29 -5.89
N ALA A 135 14.25 -2.83 -6.88
CA ALA A 135 12.98 -3.43 -7.28
C ALA A 135 13.13 -4.64 -8.21
N ALA A 136 14.34 -4.92 -8.73
CA ALA A 136 14.58 -6.01 -9.66
C ALA A 136 14.08 -7.39 -9.18
N PRO A 137 14.29 -7.81 -7.91
CA PRO A 137 13.78 -9.09 -7.42
C PRO A 137 12.25 -9.19 -7.51
N LEU A 138 11.56 -8.13 -7.06
CA LEU A 138 10.10 -8.03 -7.12
C LEU A 138 9.60 -8.04 -8.57
N LEU A 139 10.20 -7.23 -9.45
CA LEU A 139 9.82 -7.17 -10.87
C LEU A 139 10.03 -8.51 -11.59
N ALA A 140 11.13 -9.22 -11.29
CA ALA A 140 11.40 -10.55 -11.82
C ALA A 140 10.36 -11.58 -11.35
N MET A 141 9.97 -11.55 -10.07
CA MET A 141 8.91 -12.40 -9.53
C MET A 141 7.57 -12.15 -10.24
N LEU A 142 7.18 -10.89 -10.43
CA LEU A 142 5.95 -10.52 -11.12
C LEU A 142 5.96 -10.96 -12.59
N ALA A 143 7.09 -10.82 -13.29
CA ALA A 143 7.26 -11.29 -14.67
C ALA A 143 7.17 -12.82 -14.79
N GLN A 144 7.76 -13.57 -13.85
CA GLN A 144 7.60 -15.03 -13.80
C GLN A 144 6.13 -15.44 -13.58
N ALA A 145 5.41 -14.74 -12.71
CA ALA A 145 3.99 -15.00 -12.44
C ALA A 145 3.10 -14.72 -13.67
N GLU A 146 3.47 -13.72 -14.48
CA GLU A 146 2.80 -13.42 -15.76
C GLU A 146 3.02 -14.56 -16.76
N ALA A 147 4.27 -14.96 -16.99
CA ALA A 147 4.62 -16.05 -17.91
C ALA A 147 3.93 -17.38 -17.56
N GLN A 148 3.78 -17.69 -16.27
CA GLN A 148 3.05 -18.87 -15.81
C GLN A 148 1.54 -18.79 -16.05
N SER A 149 0.99 -17.58 -16.20
CA SER A 149 -0.45 -17.35 -16.40
C SER A 149 -0.86 -17.38 -17.87
N GLU A 150 0.07 -17.21 -18.81
CA GLU A 150 -0.19 -17.29 -20.26
C GLU A 150 -0.58 -18.70 -20.72
N ALA A 151 -0.16 -19.74 -19.99
CA ALA A 151 -0.49 -21.13 -20.29
C ALA A 151 -2.00 -21.44 -20.26
N THR A 152 -2.83 -20.52 -19.74
CA THR A 152 -4.26 -20.77 -19.52
C THR A 152 -5.25 -20.02 -20.41
N SER A 153 -4.86 -19.09 -21.29
CA SER A 153 -5.93 -18.41 -22.07
C SER A 153 -5.60 -17.62 -23.34
N HIS A 154 -6.35 -18.04 -24.36
CA HIS A 154 -7.09 -17.30 -25.40
C HIS A 154 -6.41 -16.94 -26.73
N PRO A 155 -7.06 -17.30 -27.86
CA PRO A 155 -6.56 -16.98 -29.19
C PRO A 155 -6.56 -15.47 -29.40
N ALA A 156 -5.45 -14.97 -29.95
CA ALA A 156 -5.22 -13.56 -30.28
C ALA A 156 -6.48 -12.92 -30.87
N ALA A 157 -7.16 -12.09 -30.08
CA ALA A 157 -8.34 -11.37 -30.52
C ALA A 157 -7.96 -10.51 -31.72
N LYS A 158 -8.65 -10.73 -32.85
CA LYS A 158 -8.44 -9.98 -34.09
C LYS A 158 -8.56 -8.48 -33.79
N LYS A 159 -7.63 -7.70 -34.33
CA LYS A 159 -7.53 -6.23 -34.20
C LYS A 159 -8.78 -5.57 -34.82
N SER A 160 -9.92 -5.58 -34.12
CA SER A 160 -11.04 -4.70 -34.46
C SER A 160 -10.64 -3.29 -34.05
N SER A 161 -10.69 -2.37 -35.01
CA SER A 161 -10.13 -1.02 -34.98
C SER A 161 -10.87 -0.02 -34.07
N ASP A 162 -11.40 -0.44 -32.94
CA ASP A 162 -12.23 0.43 -32.10
C ASP A 162 -11.70 0.49 -30.67
N ARG A 163 -11.24 1.69 -30.29
CA ARG A 163 -10.70 2.16 -28.99
C ARG A 163 -10.19 1.11 -27.98
N ASP A 164 -8.91 1.21 -27.65
CA ASP A 164 -8.29 0.52 -26.51
C ASP A 164 -9.04 0.82 -25.18
N PRO A 165 -9.76 -0.16 -24.61
CA PRO A 165 -10.61 0.04 -23.44
C PRO A 165 -9.80 0.31 -22.16
N PHE A 166 -8.48 0.07 -22.18
CA PHE A 166 -7.61 0.26 -21.03
C PHE A 166 -6.86 1.60 -21.06
N LYS A 167 -7.07 2.44 -22.08
CA LYS A 167 -6.35 3.71 -22.24
C LYS A 167 -6.45 4.61 -21.00
N GLU A 168 -7.66 4.84 -20.49
CA GLU A 168 -7.88 5.69 -19.30
C GLU A 168 -7.39 5.04 -18.00
N ILE A 169 -7.45 3.71 -17.91
CA ILE A 169 -6.88 2.96 -16.78
C ILE A 169 -5.37 3.16 -16.77
N ARG A 170 -4.66 2.91 -17.89
CA ARG A 170 -3.21 3.11 -17.97
C ARG A 170 -2.79 4.54 -17.65
N LYS A 171 -3.54 5.53 -18.15
CA LYS A 171 -3.30 6.95 -17.85
C LYS A 171 -3.38 7.25 -16.36
N THR A 172 -4.31 6.61 -15.64
CA THR A 172 -4.45 6.78 -14.19
C THR A 172 -3.38 6.01 -13.43
N LEU A 173 -3.08 4.77 -13.83
CA LEU A 173 -2.02 3.95 -13.23
C LEU A 173 -0.65 4.64 -13.30
N ARG A 174 -0.32 5.30 -14.43
CA ARG A 174 0.91 6.10 -14.58
C ARG A 174 1.03 7.29 -13.61
N LYS A 175 -0.01 7.64 -12.85
CA LYS A 175 0.04 8.69 -11.83
C LYS A 175 0.13 8.16 -10.40
N MET A 176 0.01 6.85 -10.23
CA MET A 176 0.15 6.19 -8.92
C MET A 176 1.62 6.00 -8.59
N THR A 177 1.97 5.91 -7.31
CA THR A 177 3.32 5.52 -6.89
C THR A 177 3.59 4.03 -7.10
N PHE A 178 4.85 3.62 -7.05
CA PHE A 178 5.24 2.23 -7.16
C PHE A 178 4.50 1.34 -6.13
N SER A 179 4.46 1.73 -4.85
CA SER A 179 3.75 0.95 -3.83
C SER A 179 2.23 0.91 -4.03
N GLU A 180 1.63 1.97 -4.58
CA GLU A 180 0.20 1.99 -4.90
C GLU A 180 -0.13 1.02 -6.02
N LEU A 181 0.71 0.96 -7.06
CA LEU A 181 0.61 0.01 -8.16
C LEU A 181 0.70 -1.43 -7.66
N VAL A 182 1.72 -1.76 -6.86
CA VAL A 182 1.88 -3.11 -6.28
C VAL A 182 0.69 -3.47 -5.38
N GLY A 183 0.26 -2.57 -4.50
CA GLY A 183 -0.90 -2.82 -3.63
C GLY A 183 -2.22 -2.96 -4.41
N LEU A 184 -2.38 -2.24 -5.52
CA LEU A 184 -3.53 -2.43 -6.42
C LEU A 184 -3.45 -3.77 -7.16
N LEU A 185 -2.27 -4.16 -7.63
CA LEU A 185 -2.03 -5.45 -8.26
C LEU A 185 -2.41 -6.62 -7.34
N CYS A 186 -1.91 -6.64 -6.09
CA CYS A 186 -2.20 -7.68 -5.11
C CYS A 186 -3.71 -7.87 -4.86
N ARG A 187 -4.49 -6.78 -4.89
CA ARG A 187 -5.96 -6.83 -4.70
C ARG A 187 -6.72 -7.38 -5.90
N ASN A 188 -6.08 -7.51 -7.07
CA ASN A 188 -6.70 -8.00 -8.29
C ASN A 188 -6.06 -9.31 -8.79
N CYS A 189 -5.10 -9.87 -8.06
CA CYS A 189 -4.46 -11.14 -8.34
C CYS A 189 -4.80 -12.12 -7.19
N ASP A 190 -5.95 -12.79 -7.27
CA ASP A 190 -6.45 -13.73 -6.24
C ASP A 190 -5.70 -15.07 -6.24
N LYS A 191 -4.38 -15.04 -5.99
CA LYS A 191 -3.59 -16.24 -5.72
C LYS A 191 -3.13 -16.17 -4.26
N GLU A 192 -3.70 -17.00 -3.40
CA GLU A 192 -3.40 -17.03 -1.95
C GLU A 192 -1.89 -17.15 -1.67
N ALA A 193 -1.14 -17.85 -2.52
CA ALA A 193 0.31 -17.98 -2.39
C ALA A 193 1.11 -16.78 -2.93
N PHE A 194 0.53 -15.97 -3.82
CA PHE A 194 1.23 -14.89 -4.52
C PHE A 194 1.32 -13.61 -3.69
N VAL A 195 0.21 -13.22 -3.06
CA VAL A 195 0.12 -11.96 -2.30
C VAL A 195 1.13 -11.89 -1.13
N PRO A 196 1.34 -12.95 -0.33
CA PRO A 196 2.34 -12.94 0.73
C PRO A 196 3.75 -12.70 0.22
N GLN A 197 4.15 -13.39 -0.87
CA GLN A 197 5.49 -13.26 -1.46
C GLN A 197 5.73 -11.85 -2.00
N VAL A 198 4.77 -11.29 -2.73
CA VAL A 198 4.86 -9.90 -3.23
C VAL A 198 4.90 -8.90 -2.08
N THR A 199 4.17 -9.15 -1.00
CA THR A 199 4.16 -8.27 0.19
C THR A 199 5.51 -8.32 0.92
N GLU A 200 6.10 -9.49 1.06
CA GLU A 200 7.42 -9.69 1.66
C GLU A 200 8.50 -8.97 0.86
N GLU A 201 8.56 -9.18 -0.46
CA GLU A 201 9.50 -8.47 -1.35
C GLU A 201 9.31 -6.95 -1.33
N LEU A 202 8.06 -6.46 -1.24
CA LEU A 202 7.81 -5.02 -1.08
C LEU A 202 8.33 -4.48 0.26
N MET A 203 8.30 -5.28 1.33
CA MET A 203 8.89 -4.88 2.62
C MET A 203 10.42 -4.87 2.55
N SER A 204 11.03 -5.90 1.97
CA SER A 204 12.48 -5.94 1.72
C SER A 204 12.95 -4.75 0.87
N LEU A 205 12.20 -4.42 -0.19
CA LEU A 205 12.44 -3.25 -1.03
C LEU A 205 12.41 -1.94 -0.22
N ARG A 206 11.42 -1.78 0.66
CA ARG A 206 11.35 -0.60 1.54
C ARG A 206 12.54 -0.49 2.48
N GLU A 207 12.97 -1.61 3.06
CA GLU A 207 14.10 -1.65 3.98
C GLU A 207 15.41 -1.31 3.26
N ASN A 208 15.60 -1.82 2.04
CA ASN A 208 16.75 -1.48 1.20
C ASN A 208 16.76 0.00 0.75
N CYS A 209 15.60 0.65 0.73
CA CYS A 209 15.46 2.08 0.43
C CYS A 209 15.32 2.96 1.68
N ALA A 210 15.56 2.44 2.89
CA ALA A 210 15.38 3.19 4.13
C ALA A 210 16.25 4.45 4.19
N ASP A 211 17.45 4.39 3.62
CA ASP A 211 18.41 5.50 3.58
C ASP A 211 18.15 6.50 2.44
N ARG A 212 17.30 6.12 1.46
CA ARG A 212 16.88 6.97 0.35
C ARG A 212 15.62 7.75 0.73
N VAL A 213 15.75 8.64 1.70
CA VAL A 213 14.74 9.69 1.90
C VAL A 213 15.15 10.86 1.00
N LEU A 214 14.56 10.91 -0.19
CA LEU A 214 14.69 12.08 -1.06
C LEU A 214 13.82 13.17 -0.45
N ILE A 215 14.45 14.15 0.20
CA ILE A 215 13.80 15.37 0.73
C ILE A 215 13.59 16.36 -0.40
#